data_AF-A0A8S3RZY9-F1
#
_entry.id   AF-A0A8S3RZY9-F1
#
_cell.length_a   1.000
_cell.length_b   1.000
_cell.length_c   1.000
_cell.angle_alpha   90.00
_cell.angle_beta   90.00
_cell.angle_gamma   90.00
#
_symmetry.space_group_name_H-M   'P 1'
#
loop_
_entity.id
_entity.type
_entity.pdbx_description
1 polymer ?
#
loop_
_entity_poly.entity_id
_entity_poly.type
_entity_poly.pdbx_seq_one_letter_code
_entity_poly.pdbx_strand_id
1 'polypeptide(L)'
;MYVELLQNKEAVTFSPRTCTLTKRHYQVAGYGVNGSGDANDVWILEVVGGSTGAVVQTVRSQVRLIHYHVRGWEQLEVTCNPNIKDKKTLWSVEEVTDQRLSNASFELYSPSFLERFIESHAVMTQGNSGLKPKEGEITSRPWQWPINYRVSGATYKDRMFSAGWWLFLGWMLHYFPFWPMTRVLYFHHYFPAFLFSAMLSGVVLDYILTWCCISVPEQFSLIVFQGCIAAIFAVLCWRYVIHFLNITVFNEYRTLSKM
;
A
#
# COMPACT_ATOMS: atom_id res chain seq x y z
N MET A 1 -19.98 1.59 13.49
CA MET A 1 -20.57 2.79 14.14
C MET A 1 -21.63 2.25 15.08
N TYR A 2 -21.36 2.21 16.39
CA TYR A 2 -22.34 1.68 17.33
C TYR A 2 -23.54 2.63 17.40
N VAL A 3 -24.72 2.10 17.09
CA VAL A 3 -25.96 2.74 17.49
C VAL A 3 -26.21 2.29 18.93
N GLU A 4 -25.62 3.01 19.89
CA GLU A 4 -26.20 3.00 21.24
C GLU A 4 -27.66 3.43 21.09
N LEU A 5 -28.59 2.56 21.51
CA LEU A 5 -30.00 2.93 21.59
C LEU A 5 -30.10 4.14 22.52
N LEU A 6 -30.55 5.26 21.95
CA LEU A 6 -30.48 6.60 22.54
C LEU A 6 -30.95 6.56 23.99
N GLN A 7 -30.07 6.94 24.92
CA GLN A 7 -30.27 6.76 26.35
C GLN A 7 -31.68 7.23 26.80
N ASN A 8 -32.46 6.29 27.34
CA ASN A 8 -33.86 6.48 27.76
C ASN A 8 -34.88 6.68 26.61
N LYS A 9 -34.71 5.99 25.47
CA LYS A 9 -35.72 5.85 24.41
C LYS A 9 -36.07 4.39 24.13
N GLU A 10 -37.36 4.14 23.92
CA GLU A 10 -37.91 2.79 23.74
C GLU A 10 -37.98 2.37 22.28
N ALA A 11 -38.20 3.31 21.37
CA ALA A 11 -38.40 3.05 19.95
C ALA A 11 -37.50 3.91 19.06
N VAL A 12 -37.07 3.31 17.95
CA VAL A 12 -36.47 4.01 16.81
C VAL A 12 -37.61 4.39 15.87
N THR A 13 -37.93 5.68 15.81
CA THR A 13 -39.09 6.20 15.08
C THR A 13 -38.71 6.88 13.77
N PHE A 14 -39.59 6.80 12.78
CA PHE A 14 -39.51 7.59 11.55
C PHE A 14 -40.03 9.02 11.75
N SER A 15 -39.28 10.03 11.31
CA SER A 15 -39.75 11.41 11.25
C SER A 15 -39.86 11.91 9.81
N PRO A 16 -41.00 12.51 9.38
CA PRO A 16 -41.14 13.08 8.04
C PRO A 16 -40.32 14.36 7.82
N ARG A 17 -39.53 14.80 8.82
CA ARG A 17 -38.61 15.94 8.71
C ARG A 17 -37.40 15.57 7.85
N THR A 18 -36.84 16.55 7.15
CA THR A 18 -35.62 16.34 6.37
C THR A 18 -34.37 16.28 7.26
N CYS A 19 -33.49 15.32 6.96
CA CYS A 19 -32.17 15.10 7.58
C CYS A 19 -31.34 16.40 7.67
N THR A 20 -30.48 16.49 8.68
CA THR A 20 -29.71 17.71 8.98
C THR A 20 -28.75 18.07 7.84
N LEU A 21 -27.99 17.08 7.36
CA LEU A 21 -26.98 17.23 6.31
C LEU A 21 -27.53 16.97 4.90
N THR A 22 -28.37 15.94 4.72
CA THR A 22 -28.80 15.50 3.39
C THR A 22 -30.30 15.69 3.16
N LYS A 23 -30.67 16.83 2.56
CA LYS A 23 -32.08 17.27 2.39
C LYS A 23 -32.99 16.40 1.53
N ARG A 24 -32.50 15.29 0.98
CA ARG A 24 -33.30 14.26 0.28
C ARG A 24 -33.78 13.14 1.22
N HIS A 25 -33.34 13.13 2.47
CA HIS A 25 -33.55 12.07 3.44
C HIS A 25 -34.51 12.45 4.55
N TYR A 26 -35.18 11.43 5.08
CA TYR A 26 -36.00 11.52 6.28
C TYR A 26 -35.18 11.19 7.52
N GLN A 27 -35.34 12.00 8.55
CA GLN A 27 -34.68 11.83 9.84
C GLN A 27 -35.25 10.61 10.59
N VAL A 28 -34.37 9.79 11.17
CA VAL A 28 -34.74 8.78 12.17
C VAL A 28 -34.35 9.32 13.55
N ALA A 29 -35.18 9.07 14.57
CA ALA A 29 -34.96 9.58 15.93
C ALA A 29 -35.38 8.56 16.99
N GLY A 30 -34.88 8.70 18.22
CA GLY A 30 -35.36 7.94 19.37
C GLY A 30 -36.61 8.59 19.97
N TYR A 31 -37.72 7.85 20.00
CA TYR A 31 -38.99 8.28 20.59
C TYR A 31 -39.53 7.23 21.58
N GLY A 32 -40.67 7.52 22.20
CA GLY A 32 -41.24 6.71 23.28
C GLY A 32 -40.51 6.83 24.62
N VAL A 33 -41.31 6.84 25.69
CA VAL A 33 -40.90 6.62 27.10
C VAL A 33 -42.09 6.00 27.85
N ASN A 34 -41.88 4.93 28.61
CA ASN A 34 -42.89 4.21 29.39
C ASN A 34 -44.10 3.71 28.57
N GLY A 35 -43.85 3.05 27.44
CA GLY A 35 -44.86 2.41 26.59
C GLY A 35 -45.57 3.35 25.60
N SER A 36 -45.03 4.53 25.32
CA SER A 36 -45.65 5.55 24.46
C SER A 36 -45.14 5.50 23.00
N GLY A 37 -45.44 4.41 22.30
CA GLY A 37 -45.13 4.24 20.87
C GLY A 37 -46.31 4.55 19.92
N ASP A 38 -46.01 4.76 18.64
CA ASP A 38 -47.00 4.93 17.57
C ASP A 38 -46.74 4.01 16.35
N ALA A 39 -47.53 4.15 15.28
CA ALA A 39 -47.42 3.30 14.09
C ALA A 39 -46.12 3.49 13.27
N ASN A 40 -45.34 4.53 13.55
CA ASN A 40 -44.05 4.83 12.94
C ASN A 40 -42.86 4.17 13.67
N ASP A 41 -43.13 3.44 14.75
CA ASP A 41 -42.16 2.61 15.48
C ASP A 41 -42.11 1.16 14.96
N VAL A 42 -42.93 0.83 13.95
CA VAL A 42 -43.08 -0.54 13.42
C VAL A 42 -42.14 -0.79 12.23
N TRP A 43 -41.19 -1.70 12.43
CA TRP A 43 -40.22 -2.13 11.42
C TRP A 43 -40.45 -3.58 11.02
N ILE A 44 -40.56 -3.84 9.71
CA ILE A 44 -40.50 -5.17 9.12
C ILE A 44 -39.02 -5.54 8.95
N LEU A 45 -38.64 -6.73 9.42
CA LEU A 45 -37.31 -7.29 9.18
C LEU A 45 -37.36 -8.27 8.02
N GLU A 46 -36.62 -7.98 6.94
CA GLU A 46 -36.45 -8.84 5.77
C GLU A 46 -35.08 -9.52 5.82
N VAL A 47 -35.02 -10.85 5.83
CA VAL A 47 -33.76 -11.61 5.73
C VAL A 47 -33.38 -11.75 4.26
N VAL A 48 -32.25 -11.18 3.85
CA VAL A 48 -31.85 -11.14 2.43
C VAL A 48 -31.44 -12.54 1.96
N GLY A 49 -32.25 -13.13 1.08
CA GLY A 49 -32.10 -14.50 0.61
C GLY A 49 -32.78 -15.56 1.49
N GLY A 50 -33.46 -15.16 2.56
CA GLY A 50 -34.27 -16.05 3.40
C GLY A 50 -35.68 -16.28 2.84
N SER A 51 -36.30 -17.41 3.20
CA SER A 51 -37.73 -17.63 3.03
C SER A 51 -38.54 -16.92 4.13
N THR A 52 -39.84 -16.70 3.91
CA THR A 52 -40.75 -16.18 4.94
C THR A 52 -40.71 -17.07 6.19
N GLY A 53 -40.32 -16.50 7.33
CA GLY A 53 -40.12 -17.24 8.59
C GLY A 53 -38.71 -17.79 8.83
N ALA A 54 -37.71 -17.45 8.00
CA ALA A 54 -36.32 -17.80 8.25
C ALA A 54 -35.78 -17.16 9.55
N VAL A 55 -35.05 -17.94 10.34
CA VAL A 55 -34.43 -17.49 11.61
C VAL A 55 -33.20 -16.64 11.32
N VAL A 56 -33.11 -15.47 11.99
CA VAL A 56 -31.93 -14.58 11.91
C VAL A 56 -30.76 -15.20 12.67
N GLN A 57 -29.60 -15.32 12.02
CA GLN A 57 -28.34 -15.71 12.64
C GLN A 57 -27.45 -14.49 12.85
N THR A 58 -26.82 -14.38 14.02
CA THR A 58 -25.80 -13.36 14.29
C THR A 58 -24.66 -13.45 13.29
N VAL A 59 -24.09 -12.30 12.90
CA VAL A 59 -23.00 -12.08 11.93
C VAL A 59 -23.28 -12.55 10.49
N ARG A 60 -23.85 -13.75 10.29
CA ARG A 60 -24.08 -14.38 8.97
C ARG A 60 -25.33 -13.89 8.25
N SER A 61 -26.42 -13.60 8.95
CA SER A 61 -27.65 -13.11 8.30
C SER A 61 -27.55 -11.62 8.00
N GLN A 62 -27.60 -11.28 6.72
CA GLN A 62 -27.82 -9.91 6.26
C GLN A 62 -29.33 -9.62 6.31
N VAL A 63 -29.72 -8.59 7.06
CA VAL A 63 -31.11 -8.19 7.27
C VAL A 63 -31.33 -6.76 6.76
N ARG A 64 -32.54 -6.48 6.27
CA ARG A 64 -32.98 -5.14 5.92
C ARG A 64 -34.13 -4.74 6.83
N LEU A 65 -34.02 -3.56 7.44
CA LEU A 65 -35.09 -2.93 8.23
C LEU A 65 -35.94 -2.08 7.29
N ILE A 66 -37.21 -2.45 7.11
CA ILE A 66 -38.18 -1.73 6.28
C ILE A 66 -39.22 -1.10 7.20
N HIS A 67 -39.26 0.23 7.24
CA HIS A 67 -40.31 0.95 7.97
C HIS A 67 -41.69 0.64 7.37
N TYR A 68 -42.66 0.26 8.20
CA TYR A 68 -43.98 -0.22 7.73
C TYR A 68 -44.71 0.78 6.83
N HIS A 69 -44.53 2.09 7.07
CA HIS A 69 -45.37 3.12 6.46
C HIS A 69 -44.70 3.94 5.32
N VAL A 70 -43.39 3.78 5.04
CA VAL A 70 -42.68 4.73 4.15
C VAL A 70 -41.70 4.08 3.17
N ARG A 71 -41.88 4.36 1.87
CA ARG A 71 -40.86 4.22 0.81
C ARG A 71 -40.23 5.58 0.51
N GLY A 72 -39.07 5.87 1.10
CA GLY A 72 -38.26 7.09 0.89
C GLY A 72 -36.67 6.76 0.64
N TRP A 73 -35.16 7.19 -1.03
CA TRP A 73 -33.73 7.04 -1.62
C TRP A 73 -32.47 7.72 -0.98
N GLU A 74 -31.35 6.98 -0.87
CA GLU A 74 -29.98 7.31 -0.40
C GLU A 74 -29.36 8.67 -0.87
N GLN A 75 -28.47 9.41 -0.17
CA GLN A 75 -27.59 9.27 1.03
C GLN A 75 -27.67 10.55 1.91
N LEU A 76 -27.22 10.68 3.18
CA LEU A 76 -26.71 9.77 4.23
C LEU A 76 -26.82 10.46 5.64
N GLU A 77 -27.33 9.74 6.65
CA GLU A 77 -27.30 9.95 8.12
C GLU A 77 -27.84 8.60 8.71
N VAL A 78 -28.28 8.44 9.97
CA VAL A 78 -29.18 7.31 10.28
C VAL A 78 -30.56 7.68 9.73
N THR A 79 -30.91 7.14 8.56
CA THR A 79 -32.03 7.62 7.76
C THR A 79 -32.79 6.47 7.12
N CYS A 80 -34.10 6.65 6.95
CA CYS A 80 -34.83 5.85 5.98
C CYS A 80 -34.31 6.20 4.58
N ASN A 81 -33.66 5.23 3.94
CA ASN A 81 -33.12 5.31 2.59
C ASN A 81 -34.19 4.94 1.56
N PRO A 82 -34.59 5.86 0.67
CA PRO A 82 -36.01 5.13 -0.74
C PRO A 82 -35.44 4.14 -1.77
N ASN A 83 -34.24 3.63 -1.52
CA ASN A 83 -33.50 2.70 -2.39
C ASN A 83 -33.32 1.33 -1.71
N ILE A 84 -34.39 0.53 -1.65
CA ILE A 84 -34.38 -0.86 -1.12
C ILE A 84 -33.24 -1.71 -1.73
N LYS A 85 -32.80 -1.41 -2.94
CA LYS A 85 -31.74 -2.12 -3.67
C LYS A 85 -30.29 -1.73 -3.30
N ASP A 86 -30.03 -0.79 -2.38
CA ASP A 86 -28.65 -0.38 -2.10
C ASP A 86 -27.97 -1.31 -1.09
N LYS A 87 -26.66 -1.52 -1.27
CA LYS A 87 -25.80 -2.31 -0.38
C LYS A 87 -25.69 -1.70 1.03
N LYS A 88 -25.85 -0.38 1.18
CA LYS A 88 -25.85 0.27 2.51
C LYS A 88 -27.19 0.14 3.26
N THR A 89 -28.20 -0.53 2.69
CA THR A 89 -29.42 -0.94 3.43
C THR A 89 -29.26 -2.24 4.21
N LEU A 90 -28.13 -2.92 4.07
CA LEU A 90 -27.86 -4.22 4.67
C LEU A 90 -27.24 -4.04 6.06
N TRP A 91 -27.81 -4.72 7.03
CA TRP A 91 -27.36 -4.75 8.43
C TRP A 91 -27.07 -6.19 8.85
N SER A 92 -26.16 -6.37 9.81
CA SER A 92 -25.87 -7.64 10.46
C SER A 92 -26.01 -7.48 11.96
N VAL A 93 -26.63 -8.45 12.64
CA VAL A 93 -26.72 -8.47 14.10
C VAL A 93 -25.42 -9.04 14.65
N GLU A 94 -24.56 -8.20 15.23
CA GLU A 94 -23.25 -8.62 15.74
C GLU A 94 -23.36 -9.39 17.06
N GLU A 95 -24.15 -8.88 18.02
CA GLU A 95 -24.30 -9.42 19.36
C GLU A 95 -25.79 -9.48 19.78
N VAL A 96 -26.16 -10.49 20.58
CA VAL A 96 -27.49 -10.62 21.19
C VAL A 96 -27.33 -11.14 22.62
N THR A 97 -27.71 -10.32 23.61
CA THR A 97 -27.63 -10.67 25.04
C THR A 97 -29.01 -11.05 25.58
N ASP A 98 -29.33 -12.35 25.63
CA ASP A 98 -30.57 -12.87 26.23
C ASP A 98 -30.27 -14.14 27.03
N GLN A 99 -30.72 -14.19 28.29
CA GLN A 99 -30.56 -15.35 29.18
C GLN A 99 -31.33 -16.60 28.72
N ARG A 100 -32.24 -16.45 27.76
CA ARG A 100 -33.03 -17.53 27.15
C ARG A 100 -32.32 -18.20 25.96
N LEU A 101 -31.18 -17.68 25.51
CA LEU A 101 -30.41 -18.20 24.38
C LEU A 101 -29.12 -18.88 24.83
N SER A 102 -28.68 -19.89 24.07
CA SER A 102 -27.40 -20.56 24.29
C SER A 102 -26.25 -19.77 23.64
N ASN A 103 -25.20 -19.49 24.41
CA ASN A 103 -24.00 -18.79 23.91
C ASN A 103 -23.37 -19.52 22.71
N ALA A 104 -23.13 -18.80 21.60
CA ALA A 104 -22.44 -19.31 20.43
C ALA A 104 -20.92 -19.07 20.52
N SER A 105 -20.12 -19.98 19.97
CA SER A 105 -18.65 -19.87 19.94
C SER A 105 -18.16 -18.98 18.79
N PHE A 106 -17.37 -17.95 19.09
CA PHE A 106 -16.81 -17.01 18.10
C PHE A 106 -16.05 -17.68 16.94
N GLU A 107 -15.44 -18.85 17.17
CA GLU A 107 -14.69 -19.61 16.17
C GLU A 107 -15.55 -20.01 14.94
N LEU A 108 -16.86 -20.23 15.13
CA LEU A 108 -17.83 -20.53 14.06
C LEU A 108 -18.00 -19.38 13.05
N TYR A 109 -17.69 -18.16 13.46
CA TYR A 109 -17.78 -16.95 12.65
C TYR A 109 -16.41 -16.50 12.12
N SER A 110 -15.35 -17.23 12.46
CA SER A 110 -14.00 -16.81 12.10
C SER A 110 -13.75 -17.02 10.60
N PRO A 111 -13.42 -15.96 9.84
CA PRO A 111 -13.24 -16.08 8.39
C PRO A 111 -12.02 -16.94 8.04
N SER A 112 -12.05 -17.55 6.86
CA SER A 112 -10.98 -18.41 6.37
C SER A 112 -9.69 -17.63 6.10
N PHE A 113 -8.54 -18.31 6.02
CA PHE A 113 -7.25 -17.64 5.74
C PHE A 113 -7.27 -16.83 4.43
N LEU A 114 -7.83 -17.40 3.36
CA LEU A 114 -7.88 -16.74 2.05
C LEU A 114 -8.82 -15.53 2.04
N GLU A 115 -9.94 -15.62 2.76
CA GLU A 115 -10.91 -14.55 2.96
C GLU A 115 -10.29 -13.37 3.73
N ARG A 116 -9.62 -13.64 4.86
CA ARG A 116 -8.83 -12.63 5.60
C ARG A 116 -7.73 -12.00 4.76
N PHE A 117 -7.05 -12.80 3.92
CA PHE A 117 -6.00 -12.32 3.03
C PHE A 117 -6.55 -11.33 2.00
N ILE A 118 -7.67 -11.67 1.35
CA ILE A 118 -8.34 -10.81 0.36
C ILE A 118 -8.91 -9.55 1.03
N GLU A 119 -9.60 -9.68 2.16
CA GLU A 119 -10.14 -8.56 2.94
C GLU A 119 -9.04 -7.60 3.38
N SER A 120 -7.94 -8.12 3.94
CA SER A 120 -6.79 -7.31 4.35
C SER A 120 -6.21 -6.52 3.18
N HIS A 121 -6.01 -7.14 2.01
CA HIS A 121 -5.51 -6.42 0.82
C HIS A 121 -6.51 -5.39 0.28
N ALA A 122 -7.82 -5.67 0.34
CA ALA A 122 -8.85 -4.72 -0.05
C ALA A 122 -8.88 -3.50 0.89
N VAL A 123 -8.88 -3.70 2.20
CA VAL A 123 -8.87 -2.63 3.21
C VAL A 123 -7.58 -1.81 3.14
N MET A 124 -6.42 -2.45 2.98
CA MET A 124 -5.14 -1.75 2.82
C MET A 124 -5.12 -0.92 1.52
N THR A 125 -5.67 -1.44 0.42
CA THR A 125 -5.80 -0.68 -0.85
C THR A 125 -6.75 0.51 -0.68
N GLN A 126 -7.89 0.33 -0.02
CA GLN A 126 -8.85 1.40 0.25
C GLN A 126 -8.25 2.48 1.17
N GLY A 127 -7.58 2.09 2.26
CA GLY A 127 -6.87 3.02 3.15
C GLY A 127 -5.80 3.81 2.42
N ASN A 128 -4.95 3.15 1.64
CA ASN A 128 -3.91 3.78 0.83
C ASN A 128 -4.50 4.74 -0.22
N SER A 129 -5.69 4.47 -0.77
CA SER A 129 -6.38 5.40 -1.69
C SER A 129 -6.80 6.73 -1.04
N GLY A 130 -6.92 6.74 0.30
CA GLY A 130 -7.18 7.93 1.12
C GLY A 130 -5.93 8.75 1.45
N LEU A 131 -4.72 8.19 1.30
CA LEU A 131 -3.45 8.84 1.62
C LEU A 131 -3.03 9.83 0.51
N LYS A 132 -3.78 10.93 0.41
CA LYS A 132 -3.42 12.08 -0.44
C LYS A 132 -2.40 12.97 0.30
N PRO A 133 -1.37 13.52 -0.39
CA PRO A 133 -0.43 14.45 0.22
C PRO A 133 -1.13 15.67 0.78
N LYS A 134 -0.65 16.19 1.92
CA LYS A 134 -1.14 17.45 2.49
C LYS A 134 -0.61 18.64 1.69
N GLU A 135 -1.34 19.75 1.71
CA GLU A 135 -0.87 21.00 1.10
C GLU A 135 0.42 21.45 1.82
N GLY A 136 1.47 21.71 1.03
CA GLY A 136 2.83 22.00 1.53
C GLY A 136 3.74 20.79 1.77
N GLU A 137 3.24 19.55 1.67
CA GLU A 137 4.05 18.35 1.91
C GLU A 137 4.97 17.99 0.72
N ILE A 138 6.28 17.89 0.99
CA ILE A 138 7.30 17.73 -0.07
C ILE A 138 7.35 16.28 -0.57
N THR A 139 6.57 15.99 -1.61
CA THR A 139 6.50 14.66 -2.24
C THR A 139 7.41 14.51 -3.46
N SER A 140 8.04 13.32 -3.59
CA SER A 140 8.80 12.92 -4.78
C SER A 140 7.90 12.35 -5.87
N ARG A 141 8.12 12.74 -7.13
CA ARG A 141 7.53 12.07 -8.30
C ARG A 141 8.37 10.85 -8.68
N PRO A 142 7.82 9.74 -9.22
CA PRO A 142 8.60 8.53 -9.51
C PRO A 142 9.82 8.72 -10.41
N TRP A 143 9.76 9.64 -11.38
CA TRP A 143 10.91 9.98 -12.23
C TRP A 143 12.07 10.65 -11.49
N GLN A 144 11.86 11.14 -10.25
CA GLN A 144 12.90 11.74 -9.43
C GLN A 144 13.74 10.69 -8.68
N TRP A 145 13.32 9.42 -8.64
CA TRP A 145 14.03 8.37 -7.91
C TRP A 145 15.32 7.91 -8.61
N PRO A 146 15.35 7.61 -9.94
CA PRO A 146 16.57 7.15 -10.62
C PRO A 146 17.68 8.20 -10.72
N ILE A 147 17.34 9.47 -10.49
CA ILE A 147 18.24 10.64 -10.51
C ILE A 147 18.46 11.24 -9.11
N ASN A 148 17.92 10.59 -8.06
CA ASN A 148 18.00 10.98 -6.65
C ASN A 148 17.67 12.46 -6.33
N TYR A 149 16.89 13.13 -7.19
CA TYR A 149 16.91 14.59 -7.38
C TYR A 149 16.65 15.39 -6.10
N ARG A 150 15.69 14.93 -5.28
CA ARG A 150 15.27 15.63 -4.06
C ARG A 150 16.16 15.37 -2.83
N VAL A 151 17.13 14.45 -2.89
CA VAL A 151 18.01 14.18 -1.75
C VAL A 151 19.22 15.13 -1.74
N SER A 152 19.58 15.70 -2.90
CA SER A 152 20.77 16.50 -3.26
C SER A 152 21.20 17.69 -2.37
N GLY A 153 20.54 17.95 -1.24
CA GLY A 153 21.01 18.88 -0.20
C GLY A 153 22.19 18.34 0.61
N ALA A 154 22.54 19.01 1.72
CA ALA A 154 23.68 18.65 2.56
C ALA A 154 23.68 17.17 2.99
N THR A 155 22.50 16.65 3.37
CA THR A 155 22.31 15.26 3.82
C THR A 155 22.57 14.20 2.75
N TYR A 156 22.65 14.55 1.46
CA TYR A 156 23.15 13.66 0.41
C TYR A 156 24.65 13.40 0.60
N LYS A 157 25.44 14.47 0.74
CA LYS A 157 26.90 14.38 0.88
C LYS A 157 27.29 13.58 2.13
N ASP A 158 26.62 13.81 3.24
CA ASP A 158 26.86 13.07 4.49
C ASP A 158 26.55 11.57 4.34
N ARG A 159 25.44 11.23 3.67
CA ARG A 159 25.05 9.83 3.39
C ARG A 159 26.01 9.15 2.43
N MET A 160 26.43 9.83 1.36
CA MET A 160 27.42 9.30 0.41
C MET A 160 28.78 9.10 1.05
N PHE A 161 29.25 10.07 1.83
CA PHE A 161 30.53 9.98 2.52
C PHE A 161 30.52 8.84 3.55
N SER A 162 29.44 8.71 4.33
CA SER A 162 29.24 7.58 5.25
C SER A 162 29.22 6.24 4.50
N ALA A 163 28.43 6.10 3.43
CA ALA A 163 28.38 4.87 2.65
C ALA A 163 29.73 4.52 1.99
N GLY A 164 30.39 5.50 1.38
CA GLY A 164 31.72 5.35 0.78
C GLY A 164 32.79 4.97 1.82
N TRP A 165 32.74 5.56 3.01
CA TRP A 165 33.62 5.22 4.13
C TRP A 165 33.42 3.77 4.60
N TRP A 166 32.17 3.34 4.82
CA TRP A 166 31.88 1.95 5.21
C TRP A 166 32.26 0.93 4.12
N LEU A 167 32.07 1.25 2.84
CA LEU A 167 32.51 0.40 1.73
C LEU A 167 34.03 0.36 1.60
N PHE A 168 34.73 1.49 1.78
CA PHE A 168 36.19 1.54 1.79
C PHE A 168 36.79 0.78 2.98
N LEU A 169 36.22 0.92 4.18
CA LEU A 169 36.60 0.13 5.35
C LEU A 169 36.34 -1.36 5.14
N GLY A 170 35.21 -1.72 4.51
CA GLY A 170 34.90 -3.09 4.09
C GLY A 170 35.94 -3.65 3.12
N TRP A 171 36.35 -2.88 2.10
CA TRP A 171 37.45 -3.23 1.19
C TRP A 171 38.77 -3.40 1.94
N MET A 172 39.15 -2.46 2.82
CA MET A 172 40.39 -2.56 3.62
C MET A 172 40.40 -3.82 4.49
N LEU A 173 39.31 -4.12 5.21
CA LEU A 173 39.20 -5.29 6.07
C LEU A 173 39.23 -6.62 5.28
N HIS A 174 38.86 -6.63 4.00
CA HIS A 174 38.91 -7.81 3.14
C HIS A 174 40.16 -7.85 2.22
N TYR A 175 41.05 -6.87 2.29
CA TYR A 175 42.27 -6.82 1.47
C TYR A 175 43.54 -6.77 2.32
N PHE A 176 43.59 -5.89 3.34
CA PHE A 176 44.76 -5.67 4.17
C PHE A 176 45.22 -6.91 4.97
N PRO A 177 44.33 -7.76 5.55
CA PRO A 177 44.77 -8.94 6.30
C PRO A 177 45.50 -9.99 5.45
N PHE A 178 45.37 -9.97 4.12
CA PHE A 178 46.09 -10.89 3.24
C PHE A 178 47.56 -10.48 2.99
N TRP A 179 47.93 -9.21 3.19
CA TRP A 179 49.32 -8.74 3.01
C TRP A 179 50.35 -9.42 3.93
N PRO A 180 50.10 -9.62 5.25
CA PRO A 180 51.00 -10.37 6.12
C PRO A 180 50.87 -11.90 6.01
N MET A 181 50.00 -12.44 5.16
CA MET A 181 49.84 -13.90 5.05
C MET A 181 50.95 -14.53 4.19
N THR A 182 51.84 -15.29 4.83
CA THR A 182 52.94 -16.03 4.19
C THR A 182 52.50 -17.31 3.44
N ARG A 183 51.20 -17.48 3.18
CA ARG A 183 50.62 -18.65 2.50
C ARG A 183 50.33 -18.34 1.03
N VAL A 184 50.20 -19.37 0.21
CA VAL A 184 49.82 -19.22 -1.20
C VAL A 184 48.43 -18.60 -1.31
N LEU A 185 48.34 -17.46 -1.99
CA LEU A 185 47.12 -16.70 -2.23
C LEU A 185 46.68 -16.85 -3.68
N TYR A 186 45.37 -16.99 -3.90
CA TYR A 186 44.76 -17.14 -5.22
C TYR A 186 43.72 -16.04 -5.46
N PHE A 187 43.49 -15.66 -6.73
CA PHE A 187 42.63 -14.53 -7.11
C PHE A 187 41.22 -14.53 -6.47
N HIS A 188 40.64 -15.69 -6.18
CA HIS A 188 39.35 -15.79 -5.49
C HIS A 188 39.34 -15.22 -4.05
N HIS A 189 40.50 -15.10 -3.39
CA HIS A 189 40.63 -14.42 -2.10
C HIS A 189 40.36 -12.91 -2.21
N TYR A 190 40.53 -12.33 -3.41
CA TYR A 190 40.20 -10.93 -3.67
C TYR A 190 38.71 -10.70 -3.97
N PHE A 191 37.90 -11.73 -4.25
CA PHE A 191 36.48 -11.55 -4.60
C PHE A 191 35.66 -10.78 -3.54
N PRO A 192 35.83 -10.97 -2.22
CA PRO A 192 35.12 -10.17 -1.22
C PRO A 192 35.51 -8.69 -1.28
N ALA A 193 36.80 -8.37 -1.36
CA ALA A 193 37.28 -7.00 -1.53
C ALA A 193 36.81 -6.38 -2.85
N PHE A 194 36.82 -7.15 -3.95
CA PHE A 194 36.33 -6.72 -5.25
C PHE A 194 34.84 -6.33 -5.22
N LEU A 195 34.00 -7.03 -4.44
CA LEU A 195 32.60 -6.65 -4.25
C LEU A 195 32.47 -5.25 -3.62
N PHE A 196 33.21 -4.97 -2.53
CA PHE A 196 33.25 -3.64 -1.92
C PHE A 196 33.79 -2.58 -2.89
N SER A 197 34.82 -2.89 -3.67
CA SER A 197 35.37 -2.00 -4.70
C SER A 197 34.36 -1.71 -5.82
N ALA A 198 33.56 -2.69 -6.24
CA ALA A 198 32.53 -2.51 -7.25
C ALA A 198 31.39 -1.62 -6.71
N MET A 199 30.91 -1.88 -5.49
CA MET A 199 29.91 -1.04 -4.83
C MET A 199 30.40 0.41 -4.64
N LEU A 200 31.66 0.59 -4.21
CA LEU A 200 32.29 1.91 -4.07
C LEU A 200 32.38 2.65 -5.41
N SER A 201 32.68 1.95 -6.51
CA SER A 201 32.65 2.54 -7.85
C SER A 201 31.27 3.06 -8.25
N GLY A 202 30.19 2.41 -7.80
CA GLY A 202 28.81 2.87 -7.97
C GLY A 202 28.51 4.16 -7.20
N VAL A 203 29.00 4.30 -5.97
CA VAL A 203 28.85 5.54 -5.18
C VAL A 203 29.64 6.70 -5.80
N VAL A 204 30.84 6.44 -6.31
CA VAL A 204 31.64 7.45 -7.04
C VAL A 204 30.96 7.85 -8.35
N LEU A 205 30.36 6.90 -9.07
CA LEU A 205 29.61 7.18 -10.30
C LEU A 205 28.35 8.03 -10.04
N ASP A 206 27.56 7.70 -9.02
CA ASP A 206 26.40 8.50 -8.59
C ASP A 206 26.81 9.94 -8.26
N TYR A 207 27.92 10.12 -7.53
CA TYR A 207 28.44 11.43 -7.17
C TYR A 207 28.84 12.26 -8.40
N ILE A 208 29.52 11.64 -9.36
CA ILE A 208 29.92 12.30 -10.62
C ILE A 208 28.69 12.66 -11.46
N LEU A 209 27.72 11.75 -11.59
CA LEU A 209 26.47 12.00 -12.32
C LEU A 209 25.69 13.16 -11.71
N THR A 210 25.47 13.15 -10.39
CA THR A 210 24.78 14.24 -9.70
C THR A 210 25.56 15.55 -9.75
N TRP A 211 26.89 15.53 -9.66
CA TRP A 211 27.71 16.74 -9.84
C TRP A 211 27.58 17.33 -11.26
N CYS A 212 27.59 16.49 -12.30
CA CYS A 212 27.34 16.93 -13.68
C CYS A 212 25.94 17.53 -13.85
N CYS A 213 24.91 16.93 -13.25
CA CYS A 213 23.53 17.43 -13.32
C CYS A 213 23.30 18.73 -12.53
N ILE A 214 24.02 18.95 -11.43
CA ILE A 214 23.97 20.20 -10.63
C ILE A 214 24.79 21.32 -11.30
N SER A 215 25.82 20.97 -12.09
CA SER A 215 26.68 21.94 -12.79
C SER A 215 26.01 22.60 -14.01
N VAL A 216 24.77 22.21 -14.35
CA VAL A 216 23.98 22.80 -15.45
C VAL A 216 22.63 23.32 -14.92
N PRO A 217 21.97 24.27 -15.62
CA PRO A 217 20.63 24.71 -15.24
C PRO A 217 19.63 23.55 -15.24
N GLU A 218 18.64 23.58 -14.34
CA GLU A 218 17.64 22.51 -14.13
C GLU A 218 17.02 22.01 -15.45
N GLN A 219 16.73 22.92 -16.39
CA GLN A 219 16.20 22.66 -17.73
C GLN A 219 17.03 21.65 -18.56
N PHE A 220 18.35 21.60 -18.35
CA PHE A 220 19.28 20.73 -19.08
C PHE A 220 19.73 19.50 -18.26
N SER A 221 19.47 19.49 -16.94
CA SER A 221 19.93 18.42 -16.03
C SER A 221 19.53 17.01 -16.47
N LEU A 222 18.30 16.84 -16.98
CA LEU A 222 17.79 15.57 -17.51
C LEU A 222 18.49 15.14 -18.80
N ILE A 223 18.80 16.09 -19.69
CA ILE A 223 19.49 15.83 -20.96
C ILE A 223 20.94 15.41 -20.68
N VAL A 224 21.61 16.07 -19.73
CA VAL A 224 22.95 15.70 -19.26
C VAL A 224 22.94 14.31 -18.63
N PHE A 225 21.98 14.00 -17.76
CA PHE A 225 21.85 12.67 -17.16
C PHE A 225 21.68 11.58 -18.23
N GLN A 226 20.75 11.76 -19.17
CA GLN A 226 20.51 10.83 -20.27
C GLN A 226 21.75 10.67 -21.17
N GLY A 227 22.47 11.75 -21.46
CA GLY A 227 23.73 11.73 -22.21
C GLY A 227 24.84 10.95 -21.50
N CYS A 228 25.03 11.17 -20.19
CA CYS A 228 26.01 10.42 -19.39
C CYS A 228 25.67 8.91 -19.32
N ILE A 229 24.41 8.56 -19.09
CA ILE A 229 23.96 7.16 -19.09
C ILE A 229 24.14 6.51 -20.47
N ALA A 230 23.78 7.21 -21.56
CA ALA A 230 23.99 6.73 -22.92
C ALA A 230 25.49 6.53 -23.25
N ALA A 231 26.37 7.42 -22.78
CA ALA A 231 27.82 7.27 -22.93
C ALA A 231 28.37 6.05 -22.18
N ILE A 232 27.88 5.79 -20.95
CA ILE A 232 28.25 4.59 -20.18
C ILE A 232 27.83 3.32 -20.93
N PHE A 233 26.58 3.25 -21.42
CA PHE A 233 26.12 2.13 -22.23
C PHE A 233 26.93 1.97 -23.53
N ALA A 234 27.27 3.06 -24.22
CA ALA A 234 28.08 3.00 -25.44
C ALA A 234 29.49 2.43 -25.17
N VAL A 235 30.14 2.83 -24.07
CA VAL A 235 31.45 2.29 -23.66
C VAL A 235 31.37 0.81 -23.30
N LEU A 236 30.31 0.37 -22.61
CA LEU A 236 30.08 -1.04 -22.28
C LEU A 236 29.83 -1.88 -23.54
N CYS A 237 28.98 -1.42 -24.45
CA CYS A 237 28.73 -2.06 -25.75
C CYS A 237 30.01 -2.16 -26.60
N TRP A 238 30.79 -1.08 -26.67
CA TRP A 238 32.09 -1.08 -27.37
C TRP A 238 33.07 -2.10 -26.77
N ARG A 239 33.17 -2.16 -25.43
CA ARG A 239 34.00 -3.17 -24.75
C ARG A 239 33.53 -4.59 -25.02
N TYR A 240 32.23 -4.85 -25.05
CA TYR A 240 31.66 -6.15 -25.38
C TYR A 240 31.99 -6.57 -26.83
N VAL A 241 31.82 -5.66 -27.80
CA VAL A 241 32.14 -5.92 -29.22
C VAL A 241 33.63 -6.22 -29.41
N ILE A 242 34.53 -5.43 -28.82
CA ILE A 242 35.98 -5.67 -28.90
C ILE A 242 36.37 -7.01 -28.24
N HIS A 243 35.76 -7.36 -27.10
CA HIS A 243 36.01 -8.65 -26.44
C HIS A 243 35.54 -9.83 -27.29
N PHE A 244 34.36 -9.73 -27.92
CA PHE A 244 33.84 -10.75 -28.84
C PHE A 244 34.75 -10.94 -30.06
N LEU A 245 35.15 -9.85 -30.72
CA LEU A 245 36.08 -9.89 -31.86
C LEU A 245 37.42 -10.54 -31.50
N ASN A 246 38.01 -10.19 -30.35
CA ASN A 246 39.25 -10.80 -29.88
C ASN A 246 39.13 -12.31 -29.64
N ILE A 247 37.99 -12.80 -29.15
CA ILE A 247 37.75 -14.25 -28.99
C ILE A 247 37.68 -14.95 -30.35
N THR A 248 36.96 -14.39 -31.32
CA THR A 248 36.83 -14.97 -32.66
C THR A 248 38.20 -15.07 -33.34
N VAL A 249 38.95 -13.97 -33.37
CA VAL A 249 40.30 -13.92 -33.97
C VAL A 249 41.27 -14.88 -33.27
N PHE A 250 41.25 -14.96 -31.93
CA PHE A 250 42.09 -15.90 -31.18
C PHE A 250 41.76 -17.36 -31.50
N ASN A 251 40.48 -17.69 -31.71
CA ASN A 251 40.06 -19.04 -32.11
C ASN A 251 40.48 -19.37 -33.54
N GLU A 252 40.45 -18.42 -34.48
CA GLU A 252 40.96 -18.60 -35.84
C GLU A 252 42.47 -18.91 -35.84
N TYR A 253 43.28 -18.08 -35.18
CA TYR A 253 44.72 -18.33 -35.04
C TYR A 253 45.03 -19.68 -34.36
N ARG A 254 44.29 -20.03 -33.31
CA ARG A 254 44.40 -21.35 -32.64
C ARG A 254 44.05 -22.51 -33.57
N THR A 255 43.14 -22.33 -34.51
CA THR A 255 42.73 -23.36 -35.47
C THR A 255 43.77 -23.51 -36.59
N LEU A 256 44.30 -22.39 -37.09
CA LEU A 256 45.39 -22.37 -38.08
C LEU A 256 46.70 -22.97 -37.52
N SER A 257 47.02 -22.73 -36.24
CA SER A 257 48.22 -23.28 -35.58
C SER A 257 48.19 -24.81 -35.30
N LYS A 258 47.15 -25.51 -35.79
CA LYS A 258 46.93 -26.95 -35.63
C LYS A 258 46.84 -27.71 -36.96
N MET A 259 47.09 -27.03 -38.07
CA MET A 259 47.22 -27.60 -39.42
C MET A 259 48.70 -27.69 -39.79
#